data_AF-A0AAV0J753-F1
#
_entry.id   AF-A0AAV0J753-F1
#
_cell.length_a   1.000
_cell.length_b   1.000
_cell.length_c   1.000
_cell.angle_alpha   90.00
_cell.angle_beta   90.00
_cell.angle_gamma   90.00
#
_symmetry.space_group_name_H-M   'P 1'
#
loop_
_entity.id
_entity.type
_entity.pdbx_description
1 polymer ?
#
loop_
_entity_poly.entity_id
_entity_poly.type
_entity_poly.pdbx_seq_one_letter_code
_entity_poly.pdbx_strand_id
1 'polypeptide(L)'
;MVREARVLFDGLQDKDVICWNVMIDGYVQFGSPNEGLSLFKQMLRAKVKPNEATMVAVLSACAQIGALESGRWLHWYAENHGIDINVRVATSFIDMYCKCGSLEEARLVFERITHKDVVAWNSMIVGYAMHGLSDVALQLFDEMCRLGYKPTDITLIGVLNACGHSGLVREGREIFSSMARTYGIEPKVEHYGCMVNLLGRAGYLEEAYDLVKNMEVEQDAVLWGALLGACKIHGNVALGEEIAGLMMRQNLENSGTYVLLSNLYAKANNWEGVAKVRTMMRDGGVEKEHGCSSIEVNNRVHEFVAGDSWHPRSNDIHMMLEKMNVWVKAQGHTPRTDTVLHDLGEEEKEKSLGVHSEKLAMAFGLISTEPGATIRIVKNLRVCSDCHDVMKLVSKITRRAIVMRDRNRFHHFNNGSCSCGDYW
;
A
#
# COMPACT_ATOMS: atom_id res chain seq x y z
N MET A 1 9.30 -23.97 -1.96
CA MET A 1 9.84 -23.19 -3.10
C MET A 1 11.02 -22.28 -2.75
N VAL A 2 10.88 -21.09 -2.15
CA VAL A 2 12.04 -20.19 -1.88
C VAL A 2 13.10 -20.81 -0.95
N ARG A 3 12.68 -21.57 0.06
CA ARG A 3 13.61 -22.26 0.98
C ARG A 3 14.46 -23.32 0.28
N GLU A 4 13.89 -24.10 -0.62
CA GLU A 4 14.62 -25.12 -1.37
C GLU A 4 15.58 -24.47 -2.37
N ALA A 5 15.12 -23.42 -3.06
CA ALA A 5 15.97 -22.60 -3.92
C ALA A 5 17.15 -22.00 -3.13
N ARG A 6 16.91 -21.56 -1.88
CA ARG A 6 17.97 -21.05 -1.00
C ARG A 6 19.03 -22.10 -0.68
N VAL A 7 18.60 -23.31 -0.33
CA VAL A 7 19.52 -24.43 -0.04
C VAL A 7 20.40 -24.73 -1.25
N LEU A 8 19.80 -24.78 -2.45
CA LEU A 8 20.54 -25.02 -3.68
C LEU A 8 21.53 -23.89 -3.97
N PHE A 9 21.08 -22.64 -3.84
CA PHE A 9 21.92 -21.46 -3.99
C PHE A 9 23.12 -21.50 -3.06
N ASP A 10 22.92 -21.74 -1.76
CA ASP A 10 24.00 -21.78 -0.77
C ASP A 10 25.03 -22.87 -1.09
N GLY A 11 24.59 -24.02 -1.62
CA GLY A 11 25.43 -25.15 -2.03
C GLY A 11 26.27 -24.95 -3.30
N LEU A 12 26.03 -23.90 -4.10
CA LEU A 12 26.83 -23.60 -5.29
C LEU A 12 28.26 -23.18 -4.91
N GLN A 13 29.27 -23.83 -5.48
CA GLN A 13 30.69 -23.50 -5.27
C GLN A 13 31.03 -22.13 -5.87
N ASP A 14 30.60 -21.88 -7.10
CA ASP A 14 30.74 -20.61 -7.79
C ASP A 14 29.36 -20.03 -8.12
N LYS A 15 29.07 -18.84 -7.59
CA LYS A 15 27.80 -18.14 -7.78
C LYS A 15 27.98 -17.00 -8.76
N ASP A 16 27.48 -17.16 -9.97
CA ASP A 16 27.48 -16.09 -10.98
C ASP A 16 26.33 -15.09 -10.76
N VAL A 17 26.35 -13.98 -11.53
CA VAL A 17 25.36 -12.91 -11.43
C VAL A 17 23.92 -13.41 -11.63
N ILE A 18 23.71 -14.46 -12.44
CA ILE A 18 22.39 -15.02 -12.71
C ILE A 18 21.86 -15.72 -11.45
N CYS A 19 22.69 -16.56 -10.80
CA CYS A 19 22.31 -17.23 -9.56
C CYS A 19 21.90 -16.23 -8.47
N TRP A 20 22.66 -15.15 -8.31
CA TRP A 20 22.33 -14.07 -7.37
C TRP A 20 21.00 -13.41 -7.73
N ASN A 21 20.80 -13.04 -9.00
CA ASN A 21 19.59 -12.36 -9.45
C ASN A 21 18.34 -13.21 -9.24
N VAL A 22 18.37 -14.50 -9.59
CA VAL A 22 17.25 -15.42 -9.41
C VAL A 22 16.88 -15.53 -7.93
N MET A 23 17.87 -15.61 -7.05
CA MET A 23 17.59 -15.75 -5.62
C MET A 23 17.12 -14.42 -4.99
N ILE A 24 17.69 -13.28 -5.40
CA ILE A 24 17.22 -11.95 -4.96
C ILE A 24 15.79 -11.73 -5.42
N ASP A 25 15.50 -11.92 -6.70
CA ASP A 25 14.17 -11.77 -7.28
C ASP A 25 13.17 -12.75 -6.66
N GLY A 26 13.58 -14.00 -6.42
CA GLY A 26 12.77 -14.98 -5.69
C GLY A 26 12.39 -14.50 -4.28
N TYR A 27 13.32 -13.93 -3.51
CA TYR A 27 12.94 -13.36 -2.21
C TYR A 27 11.95 -12.20 -2.35
N VAL A 28 12.15 -11.31 -3.32
CA VAL A 28 11.33 -10.12 -3.54
C VAL A 28 9.91 -10.48 -4.02
N GLN A 29 9.77 -11.44 -4.92
CA GLN A 29 8.48 -11.88 -5.45
C GLN A 29 7.64 -12.64 -4.42
N PHE A 30 8.28 -13.35 -3.49
CA PHE A 30 7.62 -14.12 -2.45
C PHE A 30 7.53 -13.37 -1.10
N GLY A 31 7.52 -12.03 -1.14
CA GLY A 31 7.20 -11.18 0.02
C GLY A 31 8.28 -11.11 1.10
N SER A 32 9.54 -11.41 0.75
CA SER A 32 10.71 -11.32 1.62
C SER A 32 11.74 -10.30 1.10
N PRO A 33 11.35 -9.02 0.86
CA PRO A 33 12.23 -8.02 0.24
C PRO A 33 13.48 -7.71 1.09
N ASN A 34 13.38 -7.78 2.43
CA ASN A 34 14.52 -7.56 3.33
C ASN A 34 15.63 -8.61 3.12
N GLU A 35 15.25 -9.87 2.92
CA GLU A 35 16.12 -10.99 2.60
C GLU A 35 16.77 -10.80 1.22
N GLY A 36 16.00 -10.31 0.24
CA GLY A 36 16.51 -9.93 -1.09
C GLY A 36 17.60 -8.86 -1.01
N LEU A 37 17.37 -7.80 -0.24
CA LEU A 37 18.36 -6.73 -0.01
C LEU A 37 19.59 -7.23 0.77
N SER A 38 19.40 -8.13 1.75
CA SER A 38 20.49 -8.77 2.47
C SER A 38 21.36 -9.60 1.53
N LEU A 39 20.74 -10.34 0.61
CA LEU A 39 21.44 -11.14 -0.38
C LEU A 39 22.18 -10.26 -1.40
N PHE A 40 21.60 -9.14 -1.83
CA PHE A 40 22.31 -8.14 -2.62
C PHE A 40 23.56 -7.58 -1.93
N LYS A 41 23.50 -7.29 -0.62
CA LYS A 41 24.69 -6.89 0.15
C LYS A 41 25.76 -8.00 0.17
N GLN A 42 25.35 -9.27 0.22
CA GLN A 42 26.29 -10.39 0.13
C GLN A 42 26.92 -10.51 -1.28
N MET A 43 26.14 -10.29 -2.34
CA MET A 43 26.63 -10.24 -3.72
C MET A 43 27.75 -9.20 -3.89
N LEU A 44 27.54 -7.99 -3.36
CA LEU A 44 28.53 -6.92 -3.37
C LEU A 44 29.80 -7.28 -2.58
N ARG A 45 29.65 -7.92 -1.40
CA ARG A 45 30.79 -8.41 -0.60
C ARG A 45 31.57 -9.51 -1.29
N ALA A 46 30.88 -10.36 -2.05
CA ALA A 46 31.48 -11.37 -2.91
C ALA A 46 32.13 -10.78 -4.18
N LYS A 47 32.11 -9.45 -4.35
CA LYS A 47 32.65 -8.72 -5.51
C LYS A 47 32.02 -9.13 -6.85
N VAL A 48 30.81 -9.69 -6.81
CA VAL A 48 30.03 -9.97 -8.02
C VAL A 48 29.36 -8.68 -8.45
N LYS A 49 29.64 -8.21 -9.67
CA LYS A 49 29.11 -6.94 -10.17
C LYS A 49 27.61 -7.06 -10.47
N PRO A 50 26.77 -6.17 -9.92
CA PRO A 50 25.36 -6.05 -10.30
C PRO A 50 25.21 -5.71 -11.78
N ASN A 51 24.13 -6.19 -12.39
CA ASN A 51 23.70 -5.80 -13.73
C ASN A 51 22.28 -5.20 -13.69
N GLU A 52 21.72 -4.90 -14.85
CA GLU A 52 20.39 -4.30 -14.99
C GLU A 52 19.31 -5.16 -14.34
N ALA A 53 19.40 -6.50 -14.44
CA ALA A 53 18.45 -7.40 -13.81
C ALA A 53 18.58 -7.38 -12.28
N THR A 54 19.80 -7.27 -11.74
CA THR A 54 20.02 -7.03 -10.30
C THR A 54 19.34 -5.74 -9.87
N MET A 55 19.51 -4.66 -10.63
CA MET A 55 18.92 -3.35 -10.30
C MET A 55 17.40 -3.42 -10.23
N VAL A 56 16.74 -4.03 -11.23
CA VAL A 56 15.28 -4.17 -11.25
C VAL A 56 14.77 -4.91 -10.00
N ALA A 57 15.39 -6.04 -9.65
CA ALA A 57 14.98 -6.83 -8.49
C ALA A 57 15.18 -6.08 -7.16
N VAL A 58 16.33 -5.43 -6.98
CA VAL A 58 16.66 -4.70 -5.74
C VAL A 58 15.83 -3.42 -5.61
N LEU A 59 15.56 -2.72 -6.71
CA LEU A 59 14.67 -1.55 -6.71
C LEU A 59 13.23 -1.93 -6.36
N SER A 60 12.74 -3.07 -6.85
CA SER A 60 11.45 -3.63 -6.45
C SER A 60 11.41 -3.93 -4.95
N ALA A 61 12.49 -4.48 -4.38
CA ALA A 61 12.61 -4.70 -2.93
C ALA A 61 12.52 -3.38 -2.14
N CYS A 62 13.27 -2.34 -2.57
CA CYS A 62 13.21 -1.01 -1.96
C CYS A 62 11.80 -0.40 -2.06
N ALA A 63 11.15 -0.54 -3.22
CA ALA A 63 9.79 -0.10 -3.44
C ALA A 63 8.81 -0.77 -2.48
N GLN A 64 8.92 -2.08 -2.26
CA GLN A 64 8.02 -2.81 -1.35
C GLN A 64 8.15 -2.34 0.12
N ILE A 65 9.37 -2.07 0.60
CA ILE A 65 9.59 -1.68 2.01
C ILE A 65 9.66 -0.16 2.23
N GLY A 66 9.61 0.65 1.18
CA GLY A 66 9.72 2.11 1.25
C GLY A 66 11.13 2.61 1.60
N ALA A 67 12.18 1.89 1.18
CA ALA A 67 13.57 2.25 1.47
C ALA A 67 14.12 3.27 0.46
N LEU A 68 13.73 4.54 0.64
CA LEU A 68 14.10 5.66 -0.23
C LEU A 68 15.60 5.90 -0.29
N GLU A 69 16.30 5.90 0.84
CA GLU A 69 17.74 6.21 0.88
C GLU A 69 18.55 5.10 0.22
N SER A 70 18.14 3.85 0.44
CA SER A 70 18.68 2.70 -0.29
C SER A 70 18.45 2.82 -1.80
N GLY A 71 17.26 3.26 -2.21
CA GLY A 71 16.93 3.53 -3.62
C GLY A 71 17.77 4.63 -4.26
N ARG A 72 18.02 5.74 -3.55
CA ARG A 72 18.91 6.82 -4.01
C ARG A 72 20.34 6.35 -4.15
N TRP A 73 20.83 5.56 -3.19
CA TRP A 73 22.16 4.98 -3.27
C TRP A 73 22.31 4.06 -4.49
N LEU A 74 21.27 3.26 -4.80
CA LEU A 74 21.24 2.43 -6.00
C LEU A 74 21.24 3.26 -7.30
N HIS A 75 20.55 4.39 -7.31
CA HIS A 75 20.56 5.31 -8.46
C HIS A 75 21.96 5.86 -8.70
N TRP A 76 22.60 6.39 -7.65
CA TRP A 76 24.00 6.81 -7.72
C TRP A 76 24.93 5.66 -8.13
N TYR A 77 24.73 4.46 -7.59
CA TYR A 77 25.54 3.30 -7.93
C TYR A 77 25.47 2.99 -9.43
N ALA A 78 24.28 2.95 -10.01
CA ALA A 78 24.07 2.68 -11.43
C ALA A 78 24.78 3.72 -12.32
N GLU A 79 24.60 5.01 -12.02
CA GLU A 79 25.24 6.11 -12.77
C GLU A 79 26.78 6.06 -12.71
N ASN A 80 27.36 5.55 -11.63
CA ASN A 80 28.82 5.59 -11.40
C ASN A 80 29.56 4.27 -11.66
N HIS A 81 28.84 3.15 -11.85
CA HIS A 81 29.46 1.82 -12.00
C HIS A 81 29.18 1.16 -13.36
N GLY A 82 28.77 1.95 -14.35
CA GLY A 82 28.61 1.50 -15.73
C GLY A 82 27.40 0.58 -15.95
N ILE A 83 26.35 0.73 -15.14
CA ILE A 83 25.06 0.08 -15.39
C ILE A 83 24.26 0.99 -16.32
N ASP A 84 23.83 0.44 -17.46
CA ASP A 84 23.00 1.19 -18.41
C ASP A 84 21.60 1.44 -17.83
N ILE A 85 21.26 2.71 -17.62
CA ILE A 85 19.92 3.14 -17.22
C ILE A 85 19.04 3.24 -18.47
N ASN A 86 18.82 2.10 -19.12
CA ASN A 86 17.83 1.96 -20.18
C ASN A 86 16.41 2.13 -19.64
N VAL A 87 15.43 2.18 -20.56
CA VAL A 87 14.01 2.38 -20.23
C VAL A 87 13.50 1.41 -19.16
N ARG A 88 13.95 0.14 -19.15
CA ARG A 88 13.53 -0.84 -18.15
C ARG A 88 14.03 -0.51 -16.74
N VAL A 89 15.30 -0.13 -16.62
CA VAL A 89 15.91 0.27 -15.34
C VAL A 89 15.33 1.61 -14.88
N ALA A 90 15.19 2.59 -15.80
CA ALA A 90 14.57 3.89 -15.52
C ALA A 90 13.13 3.74 -15.00
N THR A 91 12.32 2.89 -15.63
CA THR A 91 10.96 2.56 -15.18
C THR A 91 10.94 1.94 -13.79
N SER A 92 11.93 1.09 -13.45
CA SER A 92 12.06 0.52 -12.11
C SER A 92 12.46 1.58 -11.06
N PHE A 93 13.27 2.57 -11.43
CA PHE A 93 13.55 3.73 -10.58
C PHE A 93 12.30 4.58 -10.37
N ILE A 94 11.50 4.81 -11.42
CA ILE A 94 10.22 5.52 -11.32
C ILE A 94 9.30 4.83 -10.31
N ASP A 95 9.07 3.52 -10.46
CA ASP A 95 8.22 2.74 -9.55
C ASP A 95 8.73 2.81 -8.11
N MET A 96 10.05 2.64 -7.92
CA MET A 96 10.68 2.74 -6.61
C MET A 96 10.49 4.12 -5.98
N TYR A 97 10.79 5.21 -6.70
CA TYR A 97 10.65 6.56 -6.17
C TYR A 97 9.20 6.92 -5.83
N CYS A 98 8.24 6.56 -6.70
CA CYS A 98 6.82 6.69 -6.43
C CYS A 98 6.44 5.92 -5.15
N LYS A 99 6.77 4.63 -5.05
CA LYS A 99 6.44 3.79 -3.89
C LYS A 99 7.22 4.12 -2.61
N CYS A 100 8.30 4.88 -2.70
CA CYS A 100 9.05 5.41 -1.56
C CYS A 100 8.63 6.84 -1.16
N GLY A 101 7.62 7.40 -1.83
CA GLY A 101 7.04 8.70 -1.47
C GLY A 101 7.86 9.90 -1.95
N SER A 102 8.68 9.74 -2.99
CA SER A 102 9.45 10.82 -3.64
C SER A 102 9.02 10.97 -5.09
N LEU A 103 7.83 11.56 -5.28
CA LEU A 103 7.21 11.69 -6.61
C LEU A 103 7.98 12.65 -7.52
N GLU A 104 8.64 13.64 -6.93
CA GLU A 104 9.48 14.60 -7.64
C GLU A 104 10.69 13.92 -8.30
N GLU A 105 11.38 13.03 -7.57
CA GLU A 105 12.50 12.25 -8.13
C GLU A 105 12.03 11.28 -9.21
N ALA A 106 10.86 10.65 -9.03
CA ALA A 106 10.26 9.81 -10.07
C ALA A 106 9.99 10.60 -11.36
N ARG A 107 9.43 11.81 -11.24
CA ARG A 107 9.17 12.71 -12.37
C ARG A 107 10.45 13.10 -13.10
N LEU A 108 11.53 13.42 -12.36
CA LEU A 108 12.83 13.73 -12.95
C LEU A 108 13.39 12.55 -13.76
N VAL A 109 13.30 11.32 -13.24
CA VAL A 109 13.72 10.12 -13.97
C VAL A 109 12.88 9.96 -15.24
N PHE A 110 11.56 10.09 -15.14
CA PHE A 110 10.65 9.99 -16.27
C PHE A 110 10.97 11.02 -17.37
N GLU A 111 11.19 12.29 -17.01
CA GLU A 111 11.52 13.35 -17.96
C GLU A 111 12.83 13.07 -18.71
N ARG A 112 13.83 12.46 -18.05
CA ARG A 112 15.14 12.12 -18.64
C ARG A 112 15.08 10.95 -19.65
N ILE A 113 13.99 10.17 -19.70
CA ILE A 113 13.85 9.08 -20.68
C ILE A 113 13.59 9.67 -22.07
N THR A 114 14.55 9.54 -22.99
CA THR A 114 14.43 10.03 -24.38
C THR A 114 13.33 9.30 -25.17
N HIS A 115 13.28 7.97 -25.07
CA HIS A 115 12.30 7.12 -25.75
C HIS A 115 11.47 6.38 -24.71
N LYS A 116 10.39 7.03 -24.26
CA LYS A 116 9.45 6.43 -23.30
C LYS A 116 8.67 5.33 -24.00
N ASP A 117 8.53 4.19 -23.33
CA ASP A 117 7.58 3.15 -23.70
C ASP A 117 6.30 3.28 -22.87
N VAL A 118 5.29 2.48 -23.19
CA VAL A 118 4.00 2.47 -22.47
C VAL A 118 4.19 2.13 -20.98
N VAL A 119 5.20 1.35 -20.62
CA VAL A 119 5.45 0.95 -19.23
C VAL A 119 5.94 2.13 -18.40
N ALA A 120 6.80 2.98 -18.96
CA ALA A 120 7.25 4.23 -18.31
C ALA A 120 6.08 5.20 -18.07
N TRP A 121 5.19 5.36 -19.06
CA TRP A 121 3.95 6.16 -18.91
C TRP A 121 3.05 5.60 -17.81
N ASN A 122 2.79 4.28 -17.85
CA ASN A 122 1.96 3.61 -16.86
C ASN A 122 2.52 3.77 -15.44
N SER A 123 3.84 3.66 -15.27
CA SER A 123 4.49 3.81 -13.97
C SER A 123 4.31 5.20 -13.37
N MET A 124 4.37 6.27 -14.18
CA MET A 124 4.05 7.61 -13.68
C MET A 124 2.56 7.83 -13.45
N ILE A 125 1.67 7.34 -14.33
CA ILE A 125 0.21 7.46 -14.14
C ILE A 125 -0.19 6.81 -12.81
N VAL A 126 0.27 5.57 -12.56
CA VAL A 126 0.04 4.86 -11.30
C VAL A 126 0.67 5.61 -10.12
N GLY A 127 1.88 6.14 -10.28
CA GLY A 127 2.55 6.97 -9.27
C GLY A 127 1.70 8.17 -8.83
N TYR A 128 1.22 8.98 -9.77
CA TYR A 128 0.32 10.10 -9.46
C TYR A 128 -0.99 9.64 -8.81
N ALA A 129 -1.59 8.55 -9.32
CA ALA A 129 -2.80 7.97 -8.75
C ALA A 129 -2.61 7.55 -7.28
N MET A 130 -1.53 6.85 -6.96
CA MET A 130 -1.17 6.43 -5.60
C MET A 130 -0.96 7.62 -4.66
N HIS A 131 -0.50 8.76 -5.19
CA HIS A 131 -0.31 10.00 -4.43
C HIS A 131 -1.58 10.87 -4.30
N GLY A 132 -2.70 10.42 -4.86
CA GLY A 132 -3.97 11.16 -4.83
C GLY A 132 -4.01 12.35 -5.79
N LEU A 133 -3.09 12.43 -6.75
CA LEU A 133 -3.02 13.48 -7.76
C LEU A 133 -3.72 13.02 -9.05
N SER A 134 -5.02 12.73 -8.93
CA SER A 134 -5.79 12.09 -10.00
C SER A 134 -5.96 12.97 -11.23
N ASP A 135 -6.04 14.29 -11.05
CA ASP A 135 -6.07 15.27 -12.13
C ASP A 135 -4.79 15.21 -12.97
N VAL A 136 -3.62 15.13 -12.34
CA VAL A 136 -2.33 14.99 -13.01
C VAL A 136 -2.22 13.63 -13.70
N ALA A 137 -2.71 12.56 -13.07
CA ALA A 137 -2.72 11.23 -13.66
C ALA A 137 -3.57 11.17 -14.96
N LEU A 138 -4.75 11.79 -14.96
CA LEU A 138 -5.63 11.89 -16.14
C LEU A 138 -5.01 12.76 -17.24
N GLN A 139 -4.40 13.90 -16.88
CA GLN A 139 -3.69 14.75 -17.85
C GLN A 139 -2.52 14.00 -18.52
N LEU A 140 -1.78 13.20 -17.75
CA LEU A 140 -0.67 12.41 -18.26
C LEU A 140 -1.16 11.28 -19.20
N PHE A 141 -2.30 10.68 -18.89
CA PHE A 141 -2.98 9.72 -19.78
C PHE A 141 -3.43 10.36 -21.10
N ASP A 142 -4.03 11.55 -21.04
CA ASP A 142 -4.44 12.29 -22.23
C ASP A 142 -3.24 12.69 -23.09
N GLU A 143 -2.13 13.08 -22.46
CA GLU A 143 -0.86 13.37 -23.14
C GLU A 143 -0.28 12.13 -23.82
N MET A 144 -0.22 11.00 -23.12
CA MET A 144 0.20 9.72 -23.68
C MET A 144 -0.60 9.39 -24.95
N CYS A 145 -1.93 9.49 -24.90
CA CYS A 145 -2.81 9.25 -26.04
C CYS A 145 -2.55 10.21 -27.20
N ARG A 146 -2.39 11.51 -26.91
CA ARG A 146 -2.14 12.56 -27.92
C ARG A 146 -0.81 12.37 -28.65
N LEU A 147 0.19 11.84 -27.96
CA LEU A 147 1.49 11.50 -28.53
C LEU A 147 1.46 10.19 -29.35
N GLY A 148 0.29 9.55 -29.48
CA GLY A 148 0.09 8.35 -30.30
C GLY A 148 0.41 7.04 -29.60
N TYR A 149 0.70 7.05 -28.30
CA TYR A 149 0.84 5.82 -27.52
C TYR A 149 -0.54 5.21 -27.29
N LYS A 150 -0.65 3.90 -27.55
CA LYS A 150 -1.88 3.15 -27.31
C LYS A 150 -1.96 2.73 -25.85
N PRO A 151 -3.04 3.06 -25.13
CA PRO A 151 -3.28 2.52 -23.80
C PRO A 151 -3.30 0.99 -23.81
N THR A 152 -2.86 0.39 -22.70
CA THR A 152 -2.99 -1.04 -22.43
C THR A 152 -3.96 -1.28 -21.27
N ASP A 153 -4.24 -2.54 -20.97
CA ASP A 153 -4.95 -2.96 -19.76
C ASP A 153 -4.30 -2.36 -18.49
N ILE A 154 -2.98 -2.41 -18.39
CA ILE A 154 -2.24 -1.82 -17.27
C ILE A 154 -2.44 -0.29 -17.19
N THR A 155 -2.47 0.41 -18.34
CA THR A 155 -2.74 1.85 -18.38
C THR A 155 -4.10 2.17 -17.76
N LEU A 156 -5.13 1.43 -18.16
CA LEU A 156 -6.51 1.70 -17.76
C LEU A 156 -6.76 1.31 -16.29
N ILE A 157 -6.07 0.31 -15.75
CA ILE A 157 -6.03 0.05 -14.30
C ILE A 157 -5.50 1.28 -13.54
N GLY A 158 -4.40 1.87 -14.00
CA GLY A 158 -3.81 3.06 -13.36
C GLY A 158 -4.76 4.26 -13.35
N VAL A 159 -5.42 4.50 -14.49
CA VAL A 159 -6.41 5.58 -14.65
C VAL A 159 -7.65 5.35 -13.78
N LEU A 160 -8.20 4.14 -13.77
CA LEU A 160 -9.37 3.80 -12.94
C LEU A 160 -9.06 3.89 -11.44
N ASN A 161 -7.86 3.49 -11.02
CA ASN A 161 -7.41 3.70 -9.63
C ASN A 161 -7.32 5.18 -9.28
N ALA A 162 -6.84 6.03 -10.20
CA ALA A 162 -6.85 7.48 -9.99
C ALA A 162 -8.29 7.98 -9.77
N CYS A 163 -9.26 7.53 -10.56
CA CYS A 163 -10.66 7.86 -10.36
C CYS A 163 -11.17 7.37 -8.99
N GLY A 164 -10.86 6.13 -8.62
CA GLY A 164 -11.22 5.53 -7.33
C GLY A 164 -10.70 6.30 -6.12
N HIS A 165 -9.46 6.77 -6.18
CA HIS A 165 -8.84 7.54 -5.10
C HIS A 165 -9.44 8.93 -4.91
N SER A 166 -9.99 9.54 -5.96
CA SER A 166 -10.57 10.89 -5.91
C SER A 166 -12.08 10.93 -6.04
N GLY A 167 -12.75 9.77 -6.11
CA GLY A 167 -14.21 9.70 -6.20
C GLY A 167 -14.77 10.21 -7.52
N LEU A 168 -13.97 10.16 -8.60
CA LEU A 168 -14.34 10.62 -9.94
C LEU A 168 -15.20 9.56 -10.63
N VAL A 169 -16.43 9.37 -10.13
CA VAL A 169 -17.32 8.28 -10.55
C VAL A 169 -17.69 8.38 -12.03
N ARG A 170 -17.96 9.60 -12.51
CA ARG A 170 -18.33 9.84 -13.91
C ARG A 170 -17.19 9.49 -14.85
N GLU A 171 -16.00 10.02 -14.57
CA GLU A 171 -14.78 9.78 -15.34
C GLU A 171 -14.41 8.29 -15.31
N GLY A 172 -14.54 7.62 -14.16
CA GLY A 172 -14.32 6.19 -14.04
C GLY A 172 -15.26 5.35 -14.93
N ARG A 173 -16.56 5.67 -14.96
CA ARG A 173 -17.53 5.01 -15.86
C ARG A 173 -17.21 5.26 -17.33
N GLU A 174 -16.84 6.48 -17.69
CA GLU A 174 -16.46 6.85 -19.06
C GLU A 174 -15.21 6.07 -19.50
N ILE A 175 -14.17 6.01 -18.67
CA ILE A 175 -12.94 5.26 -18.95
C ILE A 175 -13.23 3.76 -19.06
N PHE A 176 -13.97 3.17 -18.12
CA PHE A 176 -14.33 1.76 -18.17
C PHE A 176 -15.10 1.39 -19.45
N SER A 177 -16.07 2.22 -19.84
CA SER A 177 -16.83 2.04 -21.08
C SER A 177 -15.96 2.20 -22.34
N SER A 178 -14.97 3.08 -22.30
CA SER A 178 -14.05 3.32 -23.42
C SER A 178 -13.09 2.16 -23.68
N MET A 179 -12.87 1.27 -22.70
CA MET A 179 -11.99 0.11 -22.84
C MET A 179 -12.35 -0.72 -24.07
N ALA A 180 -13.57 -1.26 -24.12
CA ALA A 180 -14.04 -2.04 -25.25
C ALA A 180 -14.39 -1.14 -26.45
N ARG A 181 -15.10 -0.02 -26.22
CA ARG A 181 -15.66 0.82 -27.29
C ARG A 181 -14.62 1.56 -28.12
N THR A 182 -13.54 2.02 -27.48
CA THR A 182 -12.55 2.91 -28.09
C THR A 182 -11.19 2.23 -28.24
N TYR A 183 -10.77 1.46 -27.24
CA TYR A 183 -9.44 0.84 -27.23
C TYR A 183 -9.45 -0.63 -27.66
N GLY A 184 -10.62 -1.27 -27.77
CA GLY A 184 -10.73 -2.71 -28.08
C GLY A 184 -10.11 -3.60 -27.01
N ILE A 185 -10.14 -3.16 -25.75
CA ILE A 185 -9.58 -3.86 -24.59
C ILE A 185 -10.74 -4.42 -23.77
N GLU A 186 -10.78 -5.73 -23.64
CA GLU A 186 -11.75 -6.40 -22.79
C GLU A 186 -11.41 -6.21 -21.30
N PRO A 187 -12.37 -5.82 -20.44
CA PRO A 187 -12.14 -5.67 -19.02
C PRO A 187 -11.74 -7.00 -18.33
N LYS A 188 -10.61 -6.96 -17.62
CA LYS A 188 -10.15 -8.03 -16.71
C LYS A 188 -10.57 -7.79 -15.26
N VAL A 189 -10.43 -8.81 -14.41
CA VAL A 189 -10.74 -8.79 -12.96
C VAL A 189 -10.22 -7.53 -12.27
N GLU A 190 -9.00 -7.08 -12.60
CA GLU A 190 -8.36 -5.91 -11.99
C GLU A 190 -9.10 -4.61 -12.32
N HIS A 191 -9.67 -4.47 -13.53
CA HIS A 191 -10.44 -3.29 -13.93
C HIS A 191 -11.79 -3.25 -13.21
N TYR A 192 -12.45 -4.41 -13.11
CA TYR A 192 -13.64 -4.55 -12.28
C TYR A 192 -13.33 -4.21 -10.82
N GLY A 193 -12.17 -4.64 -10.29
CA GLY A 193 -11.72 -4.31 -8.94
C GLY A 193 -11.59 -2.81 -8.72
N CYS A 194 -11.03 -2.09 -9.69
CA CYS A 194 -10.97 -0.63 -9.65
C CYS A 194 -12.36 0.01 -9.62
N MET A 195 -13.29 -0.49 -10.45
CA MET A 195 -14.67 0.01 -10.52
C MET A 195 -15.47 -0.29 -9.25
N VAL A 196 -15.36 -1.50 -8.70
CA VAL A 196 -16.00 -1.88 -7.43
C VAL A 196 -15.49 -1.02 -6.29
N ASN A 197 -14.18 -0.75 -6.24
CA ASN A 197 -13.61 0.16 -5.24
C ASN A 197 -14.13 1.59 -5.42
N LEU A 198 -14.19 2.10 -6.65
CA LEU A 198 -14.73 3.44 -6.95
C LEU A 198 -16.21 3.57 -6.58
N LEU A 199 -17.06 2.69 -7.10
CA LEU A 199 -18.51 2.69 -6.89
C LEU A 199 -18.85 2.42 -5.43
N GLY A 200 -18.19 1.42 -4.83
CA GLY A 200 -18.38 1.03 -3.44
C GLY A 200 -18.07 2.17 -2.47
N ARG A 201 -16.96 2.90 -2.66
CA ARG A 201 -16.62 4.06 -1.83
C ARG A 201 -17.55 5.25 -2.03
N ALA A 202 -18.13 5.39 -3.21
CA ALA A 202 -19.10 6.43 -3.52
C ALA A 202 -20.55 6.07 -3.11
N GLY A 203 -20.77 4.88 -2.55
CA GLY A 203 -22.09 4.43 -2.08
C GLY A 203 -22.98 3.78 -3.13
N TYR A 204 -22.50 3.56 -4.35
CA TYR A 204 -23.24 2.87 -5.42
C TYR A 204 -23.12 1.34 -5.26
N LEU A 205 -23.55 0.82 -4.10
CA LEU A 205 -23.37 -0.59 -3.73
C LEU A 205 -24.08 -1.56 -4.66
N GLU A 206 -25.34 -1.27 -5.03
CA GLU A 206 -26.11 -2.13 -5.94
C GLU A 206 -25.49 -2.19 -7.33
N GLU A 207 -25.06 -1.04 -7.87
CA GLU A 207 -24.35 -0.98 -9.16
C GLU A 207 -23.03 -1.76 -9.12
N ALA A 208 -22.27 -1.64 -8.02
CA ALA A 208 -21.05 -2.40 -7.83
C ALA A 208 -21.31 -3.91 -7.72
N TYR A 209 -22.40 -4.30 -7.05
CA TYR A 209 -22.84 -5.68 -6.94
C TYR A 209 -23.24 -6.27 -8.30
N ASP A 210 -24.08 -5.55 -9.04
CA ASP A 210 -24.50 -5.94 -10.39
C ASP A 210 -23.32 -6.05 -11.35
N LEU A 211 -22.34 -5.13 -11.24
CA LEU A 211 -21.13 -5.18 -12.04
C LEU A 211 -20.33 -6.46 -11.80
N VAL A 212 -20.19 -6.91 -10.54
CA VAL A 212 -19.51 -8.17 -10.21
C VAL A 212 -20.33 -9.38 -10.62
N LYS A 213 -21.65 -9.35 -10.49
CA LYS A 213 -22.51 -10.47 -10.90
C LYS A 213 -22.51 -10.71 -12.41
N ASN A 214 -22.45 -9.64 -13.19
CA ASN A 214 -22.59 -9.68 -14.64
C ASN A 214 -21.25 -9.76 -15.38
N MET A 215 -20.12 -9.89 -14.68
CA MET A 215 -18.83 -10.04 -15.35
C MET A 215 -18.71 -11.40 -16.03
N GLU A 216 -18.12 -11.39 -17.22
CA GLU A 216 -17.85 -12.60 -18.03
C GLU A 216 -16.54 -13.30 -17.62
N VAL A 217 -15.88 -12.82 -16.55
CA VAL A 217 -14.59 -13.31 -16.06
C VAL A 217 -14.78 -14.01 -14.71
N GLU A 218 -13.91 -14.98 -14.41
CA GLU A 218 -13.92 -15.70 -13.14
C GLU A 218 -13.77 -14.71 -11.96
N GLN A 219 -14.72 -14.78 -11.03
CA GLN A 219 -14.79 -13.91 -9.87
C GLN A 219 -13.78 -14.36 -8.82
N ASP A 220 -13.06 -13.43 -8.21
CA ASP A 220 -12.09 -13.72 -7.16
C ASP A 220 -12.53 -13.19 -5.78
N ALA A 221 -11.81 -13.63 -4.75
CA ALA A 221 -12.04 -13.19 -3.38
C ALA A 221 -11.82 -11.69 -3.17
N VAL A 222 -11.02 -11.04 -4.03
CA VAL A 222 -10.61 -9.64 -3.88
C VAL A 222 -11.75 -8.71 -4.26
N LEU A 223 -12.46 -8.99 -5.35
CA LEU A 223 -13.64 -8.23 -5.79
C LEU A 223 -14.73 -8.20 -4.72
N TRP A 224 -15.14 -9.39 -4.26
CA TRP A 224 -16.16 -9.54 -3.23
C TRP A 224 -15.71 -8.94 -1.89
N GLY A 225 -14.43 -9.08 -1.54
CA GLY A 225 -13.84 -8.44 -0.37
C GLY A 225 -13.88 -6.91 -0.44
N ALA A 226 -13.62 -6.31 -1.60
CA ALA A 226 -13.70 -4.87 -1.81
C ALA A 226 -15.14 -4.36 -1.62
N LEU A 227 -16.13 -5.05 -2.19
CA LEU A 227 -17.54 -4.69 -2.04
C LEU A 227 -18.05 -4.90 -0.61
N LEU A 228 -17.63 -5.98 0.07
CA LEU A 228 -17.93 -6.20 1.49
C LEU A 228 -17.32 -5.08 2.37
N GLY A 229 -16.12 -4.62 2.02
CA GLY A 229 -15.51 -3.43 2.61
C GLY A 229 -16.36 -2.17 2.44
N ALA A 230 -16.94 -1.98 1.25
CA ALA A 230 -17.87 -0.87 0.98
C ALA A 230 -19.18 -1.00 1.79
N CYS A 231 -19.73 -2.21 1.93
CA CYS A 231 -20.87 -2.47 2.81
C CYS A 231 -20.59 -2.05 4.25
N LYS A 232 -19.37 -2.30 4.77
CA LYS A 232 -18.93 -1.79 6.09
C LYS A 232 -18.88 -0.26 6.12
N ILE A 233 -18.39 0.40 5.08
CA ILE A 233 -18.34 1.87 5.01
C ILE A 233 -19.76 2.45 5.13
N HIS A 234 -20.71 1.93 4.38
CA HIS A 234 -22.08 2.45 4.29
C HIS A 234 -23.08 1.79 5.26
N GLY A 235 -22.67 0.80 6.04
CA GLY A 235 -23.53 0.11 7.02
C GLY A 235 -24.59 -0.80 6.40
N ASN A 236 -24.39 -1.29 5.17
CA ASN A 236 -25.33 -2.20 4.52
C ASN A 236 -25.09 -3.64 4.98
N VAL A 237 -25.68 -4.01 6.11
CA VAL A 237 -25.53 -5.36 6.70
C VAL A 237 -26.09 -6.45 5.79
N ALA A 238 -27.28 -6.24 5.22
CA ALA A 238 -27.96 -7.24 4.40
C ALA A 238 -27.12 -7.66 3.19
N LEU A 239 -26.61 -6.69 2.41
CA LEU A 239 -25.76 -6.98 1.28
C LEU A 239 -24.42 -7.60 1.71
N GLY A 240 -23.86 -7.16 2.84
CA GLY A 240 -22.63 -7.74 3.38
C GLY A 240 -22.77 -9.21 3.78
N GLU A 241 -23.89 -9.60 4.37
CA GLU A 241 -24.20 -11.01 4.69
C GLU A 241 -24.40 -11.86 3.42
N GLU A 242 -25.08 -11.30 2.42
CA GLU A 242 -25.27 -11.95 1.14
C GLU A 242 -23.93 -12.25 0.45
N ILE A 243 -23.05 -11.25 0.37
CA ILE A 243 -21.70 -11.38 -0.21
C ILE A 243 -20.88 -12.41 0.57
N ALA A 244 -20.84 -12.31 1.90
CA ALA A 244 -20.08 -13.26 2.71
C ALA A 244 -20.60 -14.70 2.53
N GLY A 245 -21.93 -14.88 2.49
CA GLY A 245 -22.54 -16.17 2.20
C GLY A 245 -22.22 -16.69 0.79
N LEU A 246 -22.14 -15.82 -0.20
CA LEU A 246 -21.72 -16.18 -1.56
C LEU A 246 -20.26 -16.63 -1.59
N MET A 247 -19.34 -15.88 -0.96
CA MET A 247 -17.92 -16.24 -0.88
C MET A 247 -17.72 -17.61 -0.21
N MET A 248 -18.41 -17.87 0.90
CA MET A 248 -18.36 -19.16 1.61
C MET A 248 -18.90 -20.32 0.77
N ARG A 249 -19.99 -20.11 0.01
CA ARG A 249 -20.55 -21.16 -0.86
C ARG A 249 -19.61 -21.52 -2.02
N GLN A 250 -18.77 -20.58 -2.44
CA GLN A 250 -17.82 -20.75 -3.54
C GLN A 250 -16.41 -21.11 -3.06
N ASN A 251 -16.19 -21.27 -1.75
CA ASN A 251 -14.87 -21.47 -1.14
C ASN A 251 -13.85 -20.37 -1.52
N LEU A 252 -14.31 -19.12 -1.59
CA LEU A 252 -13.51 -17.94 -1.91
C LEU A 252 -13.12 -17.14 -0.66
N GLU A 253 -13.55 -17.56 0.52
CA GLU A 253 -13.30 -16.82 1.75
C GLU A 253 -11.82 -16.85 2.17
N ASN A 254 -11.36 -15.72 2.69
CA ASN A 254 -10.04 -15.61 3.31
C ASN A 254 -10.18 -14.93 4.68
N SER A 255 -9.07 -14.78 5.41
CA SER A 255 -9.07 -14.11 6.72
C SER A 255 -9.64 -12.69 6.66
N GLY A 256 -9.43 -11.99 5.54
CA GLY A 256 -10.02 -10.68 5.27
C GLY A 256 -11.55 -10.70 5.24
N THR A 257 -12.18 -11.70 4.63
CA THR A 257 -13.64 -11.87 4.58
C THR A 257 -14.25 -11.88 5.97
N TYR A 258 -13.75 -12.75 6.85
CA TYR A 258 -14.24 -12.86 8.22
C TYR A 258 -14.00 -11.57 9.01
N VAL A 259 -12.83 -10.95 8.87
CA VAL A 259 -12.53 -9.68 9.54
C VAL A 259 -13.48 -8.58 9.07
N LEU A 260 -13.77 -8.47 7.77
CA LEU A 260 -14.70 -7.47 7.24
C LEU A 260 -16.13 -7.69 7.70
N LEU A 261 -16.62 -8.94 7.70
CA LEU A 261 -17.97 -9.27 8.18
C LEU A 261 -18.10 -9.03 9.69
N SER A 262 -17.11 -9.45 10.49
CA SER A 262 -17.07 -9.17 11.92
C SER A 262 -17.09 -7.66 12.19
N ASN A 263 -16.32 -6.90 11.42
CA ASN A 263 -16.28 -5.44 11.51
C ASN A 263 -17.60 -4.76 11.11
N LEU A 264 -18.30 -5.29 10.12
CA LEU A 264 -19.62 -4.82 9.69
C LEU A 264 -20.65 -5.04 10.81
N TYR A 265 -20.67 -6.22 11.43
CA TYR A 265 -21.53 -6.51 12.58
C TYR A 265 -21.21 -5.63 13.78
N ALA A 266 -19.94 -5.46 14.11
CA ALA A 266 -19.52 -4.59 15.21
C ALA A 266 -20.01 -3.15 14.99
N LYS A 267 -19.88 -2.61 13.77
CA LYS A 267 -20.38 -1.27 13.42
C LYS A 267 -21.91 -1.16 13.53
N ALA A 268 -22.62 -2.25 13.27
CA ALA A 268 -24.08 -2.35 13.43
C ALA A 268 -24.51 -2.69 14.87
N ASN A 269 -23.59 -2.75 15.84
CA ASN A 269 -23.82 -3.20 17.22
C ASN A 269 -24.38 -4.63 17.34
N ASN A 270 -24.16 -5.49 16.34
CA ASN A 270 -24.55 -6.89 16.34
C ASN A 270 -23.43 -7.77 16.94
N TRP A 271 -23.32 -7.79 18.27
CA TRP A 271 -22.29 -8.55 18.98
C TRP A 271 -22.46 -10.07 18.88
N GLU A 272 -23.68 -10.55 18.68
CA GLU A 272 -23.96 -11.97 18.41
C GLU A 272 -23.32 -12.41 17.08
N GLY A 273 -23.50 -11.61 16.02
CA GLY A 273 -22.84 -11.81 14.73
C GLY A 273 -21.31 -11.79 14.84
N VAL A 274 -20.75 -10.87 15.63
CA VAL A 274 -19.29 -10.83 15.92
C VAL A 274 -18.82 -12.12 16.56
N ALA A 275 -19.53 -12.61 17.58
CA ALA A 275 -19.19 -13.84 18.29
C ALA A 275 -19.26 -15.08 17.38
N LYS A 276 -20.28 -15.14 16.51
CA LYS A 276 -20.45 -16.19 15.50
C LYS A 276 -19.28 -16.21 14.52
N VAL A 277 -18.90 -15.06 13.97
CA VAL A 277 -17.77 -14.97 13.03
C VAL A 277 -16.44 -15.34 13.71
N ARG A 278 -16.21 -14.90 14.95
CA ARG A 278 -15.00 -15.30 15.72
C ARG A 278 -14.93 -16.81 15.95
N THR A 279 -16.08 -17.44 16.21
CA THR A 279 -16.17 -18.90 16.34
C THR A 279 -15.80 -19.59 15.04
N MET A 280 -16.34 -19.14 13.90
CA MET A 280 -15.96 -19.67 12.58
C MET A 280 -14.46 -19.52 12.31
N MET A 281 -13.87 -18.36 12.61
CA MET A 281 -12.42 -18.15 12.41
C MET A 281 -11.57 -19.11 13.25
N ARG A 282 -11.93 -19.30 14.53
CA ARG A 282 -11.21 -20.21 15.43
C ARG A 282 -11.33 -21.66 14.95
N ASP A 283 -12.54 -22.09 14.63
CA ASP A 283 -12.82 -23.48 14.26
C ASP A 283 -12.24 -23.82 12.88
N GLY A 284 -12.12 -22.82 11.99
CA GLY A 284 -11.47 -22.94 10.67
C GLY A 284 -9.95 -22.69 10.68
N GLY A 285 -9.33 -22.42 11.82
CA GLY A 285 -7.88 -22.13 11.91
C GLY A 285 -7.45 -20.88 11.16
N VAL A 286 -8.34 -19.89 11.00
CA VAL A 286 -8.09 -18.69 10.20
C VAL A 286 -7.28 -17.68 11.01
N GLU A 287 -6.04 -17.46 10.60
CA GLU A 287 -5.18 -16.43 11.20
C GLU A 287 -5.40 -15.05 10.57
N LYS A 288 -5.47 -14.03 11.42
CA LYS A 288 -5.60 -12.63 10.99
C LYS A 288 -4.22 -12.08 10.63
N GLU A 289 -4.13 -11.38 9.49
CA GLU A 289 -2.94 -10.61 9.15
C GLU A 289 -2.70 -9.49 10.17
N HIS A 290 -1.48 -9.45 10.73
CA HIS A 290 -1.10 -8.43 11.69
C HIS A 290 -0.75 -7.11 11.00
N GLY A 291 -1.17 -6.00 11.59
CA GLY A 291 -0.78 -4.67 11.14
C GLY A 291 0.64 -4.34 11.58
N CYS A 292 1.50 -4.02 10.62
CA CYS A 292 2.88 -3.62 10.80
C CYS A 292 3.12 -2.27 10.12
N SER A 293 3.81 -1.36 10.82
CA SER A 293 4.29 -0.10 10.26
C SER A 293 5.80 -0.08 10.23
N SER A 294 6.40 0.35 9.14
CA SER A 294 7.84 0.48 8.99
C SER A 294 8.28 1.91 8.70
N ILE A 295 9.50 2.24 9.08
CA ILE A 295 10.13 3.55 8.89
C ILE A 295 11.63 3.37 8.63
N GLU A 296 12.17 4.06 7.62
CA GLU A 296 13.61 4.08 7.34
C GLU A 296 14.27 5.24 8.08
N VAL A 297 15.25 4.94 8.93
CA VAL A 297 16.09 5.93 9.62
C VAL A 297 17.53 5.46 9.55
N ASN A 298 18.46 6.34 9.20
CA ASN A 298 19.90 6.03 9.10
C ASN A 298 20.19 4.79 8.24
N ASN A 299 19.54 4.68 7.08
CA ASN A 299 19.66 3.55 6.13
C ASN A 299 19.28 2.17 6.72
N ARG A 300 18.43 2.16 7.75
CA ARG A 300 17.87 0.95 8.33
C ARG A 300 16.35 1.07 8.40
N VAL A 301 15.66 0.04 7.96
CA VAL A 301 14.20 -0.09 8.14
C VAL A 301 13.93 -0.65 9.53
N HIS A 302 13.05 0.04 10.26
CA HIS A 302 12.56 -0.36 11.57
C HIS A 302 11.08 -0.69 11.45
N GLU A 303 10.67 -1.84 11.95
CA GLU A 303 9.30 -2.35 11.89
C GLU A 303 8.68 -2.36 13.28
N PHE A 304 7.39 -2.04 13.34
CA PHE A 304 6.62 -1.96 14.57
C PHE A 304 5.29 -2.68 14.39
N VAL A 305 4.91 -3.49 15.37
CA VAL A 305 3.55 -4.03 15.52
C VAL A 305 2.83 -3.32 16.66
N ALA A 306 1.51 -3.47 16.74
CA ALA A 306 0.76 -2.85 17.82
C ALA A 306 1.25 -3.36 19.20
N GLY A 307 1.52 -2.43 20.12
CA GLY A 307 2.05 -2.75 21.45
C GLY A 307 3.51 -3.22 21.48
N ASP A 308 4.27 -3.03 20.39
CA ASP A 308 5.66 -3.49 20.32
C ASP A 308 6.54 -2.88 21.43
N SER A 309 7.35 -3.76 22.04
CA SER A 309 8.31 -3.43 23.09
C SER A 309 9.70 -4.02 22.82
N TRP A 310 9.93 -4.67 21.67
CA TRP A 310 11.17 -5.38 21.34
C TRP A 310 12.26 -4.46 20.78
N HIS A 311 11.88 -3.26 20.33
CA HIS A 311 12.83 -2.30 19.77
C HIS A 311 13.87 -1.86 20.83
N PRO A 312 15.18 -1.75 20.50
CA PRO A 312 16.22 -1.36 21.46
C PRO A 312 15.99 -0.01 22.15
N ARG A 313 15.23 0.89 21.50
CA ARG A 313 14.82 2.20 22.03
C ARG A 313 13.37 2.24 22.52
N SER A 314 12.79 1.10 22.89
CA SER A 314 11.38 0.98 23.29
C SER A 314 10.98 2.03 24.35
N ASN A 315 11.77 2.21 25.40
CA ASN A 315 11.49 3.20 26.44
C ASN A 315 11.37 4.63 25.91
N ASP A 316 12.30 5.06 25.04
CA ASP A 316 12.26 6.40 24.42
C ASP A 316 11.02 6.57 23.52
N ILE A 317 10.67 5.52 22.79
CA ILE A 317 9.52 5.49 21.87
C ILE A 317 8.23 5.64 22.67
N HIS A 318 8.04 4.84 23.73
CA HIS A 318 6.85 4.92 24.57
C HIS A 318 6.76 6.26 25.32
N MET A 319 7.88 6.83 25.76
CA MET A 319 7.89 8.18 26.35
C MET A 319 7.47 9.26 25.33
N MET A 320 7.93 9.16 24.08
CA MET A 320 7.48 10.08 23.03
C MET A 320 6.01 9.84 22.66
N LEU A 321 5.54 8.60 22.65
CA LEU A 321 4.15 8.25 22.39
C LEU A 321 3.21 8.88 23.42
N GLU A 322 3.55 8.80 24.71
CA GLU A 322 2.80 9.49 25.77
C GLU A 322 2.79 11.01 25.57
N LYS A 323 3.93 11.58 25.19
CA LYS A 323 4.02 13.02 24.86
C LYS A 323 3.14 13.39 23.68
N MET A 324 3.12 12.57 22.63
CA MET A 324 2.23 12.76 21.48
C MET A 324 0.76 12.69 21.88
N ASN A 325 0.37 11.74 22.74
CA ASN A 325 -0.99 11.60 23.24
C ASN A 325 -1.42 12.86 24.03
N VAL A 326 -0.54 13.43 24.85
CA VAL A 326 -0.79 14.71 25.54
C VAL A 326 -0.97 15.85 24.53
N TRP A 327 -0.12 15.94 23.50
CA TRP A 327 -0.19 16.99 22.48
C TRP A 327 -1.51 16.95 21.70
N VAL A 328 -1.93 15.78 21.23
CA VAL A 328 -3.16 15.67 20.43
C VAL A 328 -4.41 15.90 21.29
N LYS A 329 -4.43 15.42 22.55
CA LYS A 329 -5.51 15.72 23.50
C LYS A 329 -5.64 17.22 23.76
N ALA A 330 -4.53 17.95 23.89
CA ALA A 330 -4.53 19.39 24.06
C ALA A 330 -5.07 20.17 22.83
N GLN A 331 -5.08 19.54 21.65
CA GLN A 331 -5.72 20.07 20.43
C GLN A 331 -7.20 19.64 20.29
N GLY A 332 -7.77 19.00 21.30
CA GLY A 332 -9.16 18.52 21.28
C GLY A 332 -9.38 17.20 20.55
N HIS A 333 -8.32 16.40 20.32
CA HIS A 333 -8.48 15.06 19.75
C HIS A 333 -9.26 14.15 20.69
N THR A 334 -10.32 13.54 20.18
CA THR A 334 -11.04 12.46 20.85
C THR A 334 -10.72 11.16 20.11
N PRO A 335 -10.21 10.12 20.80
CA PRO A 335 -9.93 8.84 20.16
C PRO A 335 -11.17 8.29 19.45
N ARG A 336 -11.01 7.85 18.20
CA ARG A 336 -12.12 7.24 17.43
C ARG A 336 -12.35 5.79 17.85
N THR A 337 -12.96 5.59 19.03
CA THR A 337 -13.21 4.27 19.63
C THR A 337 -14.15 3.40 18.80
N ASP A 338 -14.99 3.99 17.94
CA ASP A 338 -15.78 3.32 16.90
C ASP A 338 -14.93 2.54 15.89
N THR A 339 -13.65 2.88 15.78
CA THR A 339 -12.68 2.16 14.95
C THR A 339 -12.19 0.86 15.60
N VAL A 340 -12.34 0.73 16.93
CA VAL A 340 -12.00 -0.49 17.68
C VAL A 340 -13.21 -1.43 17.69
N LEU A 341 -13.22 -2.36 16.75
CA LEU A 341 -14.33 -3.29 16.52
C LEU A 341 -14.22 -4.54 17.41
N HIS A 342 -13.81 -4.33 18.66
CA HIS A 342 -13.74 -5.34 19.71
C HIS A 342 -14.71 -4.96 20.84
N ASP A 343 -15.38 -5.98 21.39
CA ASP A 343 -16.23 -5.87 22.56
C ASP A 343 -15.34 -5.64 23.79
N LEU A 344 -15.04 -4.37 24.03
CA LEU A 344 -14.15 -3.84 25.06
C LEU A 344 -14.80 -2.62 25.70
N GLY A 345 -14.44 -2.31 26.94
CA GLY A 345 -14.83 -1.04 27.56
C GLY A 345 -14.21 0.16 26.81
N GLU A 346 -14.83 1.33 26.88
CA GLU A 346 -14.33 2.53 26.19
C GLU A 346 -12.88 2.87 26.59
N GLU A 347 -12.51 2.73 27.87
CA GLU A 347 -11.14 2.94 28.33
C GLU A 347 -10.13 1.95 27.71
N GLU A 348 -10.54 0.71 27.47
CA GLU A 348 -9.69 -0.33 26.85
C GLU A 348 -9.53 -0.08 25.36
N LYS A 349 -10.59 0.41 24.69
CA LYS A 349 -10.53 0.85 23.29
C LYS A 349 -9.55 1.99 23.13
N GLU A 350 -9.58 3.00 24.01
CA GLU A 350 -8.61 4.10 23.99
C GLU A 350 -7.17 3.62 24.17
N LYS A 351 -6.92 2.72 25.13
CA LYS A 351 -5.59 2.13 25.35
C LYS A 351 -5.08 1.38 24.12
N SER A 352 -5.95 0.59 23.49
CA SER A 352 -5.62 -0.14 22.25
C SER A 352 -5.23 0.81 21.12
N LEU A 353 -5.99 1.89 20.91
CA LEU A 353 -5.66 2.94 19.93
C LEU A 353 -4.33 3.63 20.24
N GLY A 354 -3.99 3.78 21.51
CA GLY A 354 -2.75 4.42 21.98
C GLY A 354 -1.50 3.73 21.46
N VAL A 355 -1.53 2.41 21.26
CA VAL A 355 -0.35 1.59 20.95
C VAL A 355 -0.31 1.05 19.52
N HIS A 356 -1.06 1.67 18.61
CA HIS A 356 -1.01 1.30 17.18
C HIS A 356 0.39 1.45 16.59
N SER A 357 0.76 0.52 15.70
CA SER A 357 2.07 0.48 15.03
C SER A 357 2.46 1.81 14.35
N GLU A 358 1.48 2.51 13.81
CA GLU A 358 1.65 3.78 13.09
C GLU A 358 2.14 4.86 14.06
N LYS A 359 1.60 4.88 15.28
CA LYS A 359 1.99 5.85 16.31
C LYS A 359 3.36 5.51 16.90
N LEU A 360 3.69 4.23 17.04
CA LEU A 360 5.04 3.79 17.44
C LEU A 360 6.09 4.21 16.40
N ALA A 361 5.82 3.95 15.12
CA ALA A 361 6.69 4.38 14.02
C ALA A 361 6.83 5.91 13.97
N MET A 362 5.75 6.65 14.21
CA MET A 362 5.78 8.12 14.30
C MET A 362 6.62 8.61 15.48
N ALA A 363 6.41 8.04 16.68
CA ALA A 363 7.17 8.36 17.87
C ALA A 363 8.67 8.10 17.67
N PHE A 364 9.01 6.95 17.07
CA PHE A 364 10.38 6.63 16.70
C PHE A 364 10.96 7.61 15.67
N GLY A 365 10.18 7.99 14.65
CA GLY A 365 10.56 9.00 13.67
C GLY A 365 10.90 10.33 14.34
N LEU A 366 10.04 10.81 15.24
CA LEU A 366 10.23 12.09 15.95
C LEU A 366 11.49 12.13 16.82
N ILE A 367 11.84 11.04 17.50
CA ILE A 367 13.05 10.98 18.35
C ILE A 367 14.35 10.68 17.60
N SER A 368 14.26 10.25 16.34
CA SER A 368 15.42 9.75 15.58
C SER A 368 15.78 10.62 14.38
N THR A 369 15.06 11.71 14.13
CA THR A 369 15.28 12.59 12.99
C THR A 369 15.21 14.06 13.41
N GLU A 370 15.93 14.91 12.68
CA GLU A 370 16.04 16.33 12.99
C GLU A 370 14.70 17.08 12.89
N PRO A 371 14.51 18.16 13.66
CA PRO A 371 13.37 19.05 13.49
C PRO A 371 13.23 19.52 12.03
N GLY A 372 12.01 19.46 11.49
CA GLY A 372 11.71 19.85 10.12
C GLY A 372 11.92 18.75 9.07
N ALA A 373 12.63 17.66 9.37
CA ALA A 373 12.78 16.56 8.42
C ALA A 373 11.42 15.87 8.12
N THR A 374 11.23 15.39 6.90
CA THR A 374 10.02 14.61 6.54
C THR A 374 10.06 13.23 7.17
N ILE A 375 9.00 12.82 7.85
CA ILE A 375 8.86 11.46 8.40
C ILE A 375 8.11 10.59 7.39
N ARG A 376 8.68 9.45 7.01
CA ARG A 376 8.11 8.52 6.03
C ARG A 376 7.75 7.21 6.71
N ILE A 377 6.50 6.79 6.61
CA ILE A 377 6.00 5.55 7.23
C ILE A 377 5.30 4.71 6.17
N VAL A 378 5.53 3.40 6.18
CA VAL A 378 4.80 2.43 5.36
C VAL A 378 3.97 1.55 6.26
N LYS A 379 2.72 1.28 5.89
CA LYS A 379 1.79 0.39 6.58
C LYS A 379 1.36 -0.72 5.62
N ASN A 380 1.44 -1.98 6.05
CA ASN A 380 1.00 -3.14 5.25
C ASN A 380 -0.53 -3.29 5.15
N LEU A 381 -1.28 -2.60 6.01
CA LEU A 381 -2.74 -2.55 6.02
C LEU A 381 -3.22 -1.13 5.71
N ARG A 382 -4.53 -0.97 5.52
CA ARG A 382 -5.14 0.35 5.51
C ARG A 382 -4.96 1.02 6.87
N VAL A 383 -4.55 2.29 6.88
CA VAL A 383 -4.41 3.09 8.11
C VAL A 383 -5.77 3.18 8.79
N CYS A 384 -5.84 3.29 10.11
CA CYS A 384 -7.11 3.48 10.78
C CYS A 384 -7.47 4.96 10.90
N SER A 385 -8.77 5.23 10.99
CA SER A 385 -9.36 6.56 11.14
C SER A 385 -8.72 7.40 12.27
N ASP A 386 -8.51 6.81 13.44
CA ASP A 386 -7.84 7.46 14.57
C ASP A 386 -6.38 7.83 14.27
N CYS A 387 -5.60 6.88 13.74
CA CYS A 387 -4.20 7.11 13.38
C CYS A 387 -4.08 8.23 12.33
N HIS A 388 -4.97 8.25 11.33
CA HIS A 388 -4.99 9.29 10.30
C HIS A 388 -5.18 10.70 10.91
N ASP A 389 -6.12 10.87 11.84
CA ASP A 389 -6.34 12.17 12.50
C ASP A 389 -5.19 12.57 13.41
N VAL A 390 -4.61 11.60 14.13
CA VAL A 390 -3.42 11.81 14.94
C VAL A 390 -2.26 12.29 14.07
N MET A 391 -2.04 11.69 12.88
CA MET A 391 -0.96 12.14 11.98
C MET A 391 -1.18 13.56 11.47
N LYS A 392 -2.43 13.97 11.17
CA LYS A 392 -2.73 15.38 10.87
C LYS A 392 -2.29 16.30 12.02
N LEU A 393 -2.75 16.02 13.24
CA LEU A 393 -2.46 16.87 14.39
C LEU A 393 -0.95 16.91 14.68
N VAL A 394 -0.27 15.78 14.62
CA VAL A 394 1.18 15.69 14.81
C VAL A 394 1.91 16.51 13.73
N SER A 395 1.49 16.46 12.47
CA SER A 395 2.09 17.29 11.38
C SER A 395 2.00 18.78 11.70
N LYS A 396 0.85 19.23 12.24
CA LYS A 396 0.61 20.63 12.63
C LYS A 396 1.45 21.06 13.83
N ILE A 397 1.44 20.23 14.88
CA ILE A 397 2.12 20.53 16.16
C ILE A 397 3.64 20.57 15.98
N THR A 398 4.18 19.60 15.25
CA THR A 398 5.63 19.47 15.05
C THR A 398 6.15 20.29 13.88
N ARG A 399 5.25 20.81 13.02
CA ARG A 399 5.57 21.50 11.76
C ARG A 399 6.44 20.64 10.84
N ARG A 400 6.14 19.34 10.79
CA ARG A 400 6.85 18.36 9.95
C ARG A 400 5.89 17.78 8.93
N ALA A 401 6.36 17.63 7.70
CA ALA A 401 5.67 16.83 6.70
C ALA A 401 5.74 15.35 7.11
N ILE A 402 4.60 14.66 7.04
CA ILE A 402 4.52 13.22 7.24
C ILE A 402 4.01 12.61 5.95
N VAL A 403 4.73 11.64 5.41
CA VAL A 403 4.32 10.87 4.23
C VAL A 403 4.07 9.45 4.70
N MET A 404 2.81 9.02 4.66
CA MET A 404 2.42 7.67 5.07
C MET A 404 1.86 6.92 3.88
N ARG A 405 2.46 5.78 3.55
CA ARG A 405 1.92 4.87 2.54
C ARG A 405 1.17 3.75 3.24
N ASP A 406 -0.11 3.57 2.92
CA ASP A 406 -0.83 2.34 3.27
C ASP A 406 -0.67 1.30 2.15
N ARG A 407 -1.56 0.29 2.06
CA ARG A 407 -1.48 -0.74 1.01
C ARG A 407 -1.37 -0.16 -0.39
N ASN A 408 -2.21 0.83 -0.71
CA ASN A 408 -2.44 1.24 -2.09
C ASN A 408 -2.33 2.76 -2.29
N ARG A 409 -2.14 3.54 -1.22
CA ARG A 409 -2.19 5.00 -1.30
C ARG A 409 -1.21 5.69 -0.35
N PHE A 410 -0.76 6.86 -0.77
CA PHE A 410 -0.09 7.82 0.08
C PHE A 410 -1.04 8.83 0.70
N HIS A 411 -0.75 9.12 1.97
CA HIS A 411 -1.32 10.18 2.77
C HIS A 411 -0.20 11.17 3.07
N HIS A 412 -0.27 12.36 2.46
CA HIS A 412 0.67 13.44 2.73
C HIS A 412 0.06 14.37 3.76
N PHE A 413 0.51 14.26 5.00
CA PHE A 413 0.06 15.13 6.09
C PHE A 413 0.94 16.36 6.17
N ASN A 414 0.31 17.52 6.03
CA ASN A 414 0.98 18.81 6.14
C ASN A 414 0.09 19.81 6.87
N ASN A 415 0.61 20.41 7.92
CA ASN A 415 -0.04 21.47 8.70
C ASN A 415 -1.49 21.14 9.13
N GLY A 416 -1.76 19.89 9.53
CA GLY A 416 -3.08 19.48 10.00
C GLY A 416 -4.05 19.03 8.91
N SER A 417 -3.61 18.98 7.66
CA SER A 417 -4.39 18.47 6.53
C SER A 417 -3.75 17.22 5.94
N CYS A 418 -4.51 16.42 5.20
CA CYS A 418 -4.01 15.28 4.44
C CYS A 418 -4.38 15.43 2.96
N SER A 419 -3.48 15.04 2.05
CA SER A 419 -3.72 15.08 0.60
C SER A 419 -4.93 14.26 0.12
N CYS A 420 -5.43 13.33 0.92
CA CYS A 420 -6.61 12.53 0.57
C CYS A 420 -7.95 13.28 0.72
N GLY A 421 -7.95 14.46 1.34
CA GLY A 421 -9.19 15.24 1.58
C GLY A 421 -10.22 14.50 2.43
N ASP A 422 -9.79 13.56 3.28
CA ASP A 422 -10.64 12.66 4.07
C ASP A 422 -11.52 11.70 3.26
N TYR A 423 -11.24 11.59 1.97
CA TYR A 423 -11.81 10.58 1.09
C TYR A 423 -10.75 9.51 0.84
N TRP A 424 -10.63 8.51 1.71
CA TRP A 424 -9.66 7.43 1.56
C TRP A 424 -10.21 6.09 1.98
#